data_AF-A0A090S1H2-F1
#
_entry.id   AF-A0A090S1H2-F1
#
_cell.length_a   1.000
_cell.length_b   1.000
_cell.length_c   1.000
_cell.angle_alpha   90.00
_cell.angle_beta   90.00
_cell.angle_gamma   90.00
#
_symmetry.space_group_name_H-M   'P 1'
#
loop_
_entity.id
_entity.type
_entity.pdbx_description
1 polymer ?
#
loop_
_entity_poly.entity_id
_entity_poly.type
_entity_poly.pdbx_seq_one_letter_code
_entity_poly.pdbx_strand_id
1 'polypeptide(L)' 'MYRLIDAEIANAKAGKKAALTLKVNNLVDKGLVNKLYGASNAGVKINMIIRGMCSLVPGVEASVITSKLSAS' A
#
# COMPACT_ATOMS: atom_id res chain seq x y z
N MET A 1 1.97 -13.57 0.22
CA MET A 1 1.76 -12.11 0.21
C MET A 1 1.14 -11.64 -1.11
N TYR A 2 1.76 -11.90 -2.26
CA TYR A 2 1.31 -11.36 -3.55
C TYR A 2 -0.12 -11.74 -3.97
N ARG A 3 -0.55 -12.99 -3.76
CA ARG A 3 -1.92 -13.44 -4.08
C ARG A 3 -3.03 -12.64 -3.39
N LEU A 4 -2.80 -12.12 -2.19
CA LEU A 4 -3.79 -11.32 -1.46
C LEU A 4 -3.95 -9.94 -2.08
N ILE A 5 -2.83 -9.36 -2.54
CA ILE A 5 -2.83 -8.06 -3.24
C ILE A 5 -3.52 -8.21 -4.59
N ASP A 6 -3.21 -9.26 -5.34
CA ASP A 6 -3.85 -9.55 -6.63
C ASP A 6 -5.37 -9.81 -6.50
N ALA A 7 -5.81 -10.44 -5.41
CA ALA A 7 -7.24 -10.62 -5.12
C ALA A 7 -7.95 -9.28 -4.82
N GLU A 8 -7.32 -8.39 -4.04
CA GLU A 8 -7.87 -7.07 -3.77
C GLU A 8 -7.89 -6.18 -5.01
N ILE A 9 -6.88 -6.28 -5.87
CA ILE A 9 -6.89 -5.66 -7.20
C ILE A 9 -8.08 -6.13 -8.02
N ALA A 10 -8.34 -7.44 -8.05
CA ALA A 10 -9.48 -8.00 -8.77
C ALA A 10 -10.82 -7.50 -8.19
N ASN A 11 -10.93 -7.40 -6.86
CA ASN A 11 -12.09 -6.83 -6.19
C ASN A 11 -12.30 -5.35 -6.56
N ALA A 12 -11.24 -4.54 -6.53
CA ALA A 12 -11.29 -3.13 -6.91
C ALA A 12 -11.71 -2.95 -8.37
N LYS A 13 -11.11 -3.74 -9.29
CA LYS A 13 -11.48 -3.76 -10.71
C LYS A 13 -12.92 -4.21 -10.95
N ALA A 14 -13.44 -5.09 -10.09
CA ALA A 14 -14.84 -5.51 -10.10
C ALA A 14 -15.79 -4.47 -9.46
N GLY A 15 -15.30 -3.29 -9.07
CA GLY A 15 -16.08 -2.23 -8.42
C GLY A 15 -16.46 -2.53 -6.97
N LYS A 16 -15.86 -3.58 -6.37
CA LYS A 16 -16.07 -3.91 -4.96
C LYS A 16 -15.17 -3.06 -4.09
N LYS A 17 -15.59 -2.85 -2.84
CA LYS A 17 -14.75 -2.17 -1.84
C LYS A 17 -13.48 -3.01 -1.60
N ALA A 18 -12.34 -2.48 -1.98
CA ALA A 18 -11.03 -3.07 -1.75
C ALA A 18 -10.18 -2.15 -0.87
N ALA A 19 -9.64 -2.70 0.20
CA ALA A 19 -8.78 -1.98 1.13
C ALA A 19 -7.69 -2.89 1.68
N LEU A 20 -6.46 -2.37 1.70
CA LEU A 20 -5.29 -3.10 2.13
C LEU A 20 -4.59 -2.33 3.26
N THR A 21 -4.46 -2.94 4.43
CA THR A 21 -3.75 -2.33 5.57
C THR A 21 -2.46 -3.10 5.82
N LEU A 22 -1.30 -2.43 5.69
CA LEU A 22 0.00 -2.99 6.05
C LEU A 22 0.60 -2.25 7.25
N LYS A 23 1.14 -3.02 8.18
CA LYS A 23 1.93 -2.52 9.30
C LYS A 23 3.32 -3.12 9.20
N VAL A 24 4.32 -2.30 8.93
CA VAL A 24 5.70 -2.74 8.71
C VAL A 24 6.66 -1.81 9.45
N ASN A 25 7.79 -2.36 9.92
CA ASN A 25 8.80 -1.53 10.60
C ASN A 25 9.65 -0.78 9.56
N ASN A 26 10.15 -1.49 8.53
CA ASN A 26 10.83 -0.91 7.37
C ASN A 26 10.18 -1.39 6.08
N LEU A 27 10.03 -0.47 5.12
CA LEU A 27 9.60 -0.78 3.75
C LEU A 27 10.71 -0.35 2.77
N VAL A 28 11.53 -1.31 2.37
CA VAL A 28 12.69 -1.14 1.48
C VAL A 28 12.60 -2.01 0.21
N ASP A 29 11.62 -2.90 0.12
CA ASP A 29 11.47 -3.82 -1.01
C ASP A 29 10.77 -3.13 -2.19
N LYS A 30 11.52 -2.90 -3.28
CA LYS A 30 11.00 -2.24 -4.49
C LYS A 30 9.92 -3.05 -5.21
N GLY A 31 9.97 -4.39 -5.14
CA GLY A 31 9.00 -5.27 -5.80
C GLY A 31 7.62 -5.17 -5.14
N LEU A 32 7.60 -5.19 -3.81
CA LEU A 32 6.40 -4.98 -3.01
C LEU A 32 5.84 -3.57 -3.22
N VAL A 33 6.70 -2.55 -3.23
CA VAL A 33 6.31 -1.17 -3.51
C VAL A 33 5.63 -1.05 -4.88
N ASN A 34 6.22 -1.58 -5.95
CA ASN A 34 5.63 -1.54 -7.28
C ASN A 34 4.26 -2.24 -7.34
N LYS A 35 4.08 -3.37 -6.64
CA LYS A 35 2.78 -4.02 -6.56
C LYS A 35 1.75 -3.24 -5.75
N LEU A 36 2.16 -2.56 -4.68
CA LEU A 36 1.29 -1.66 -3.92
C LEU A 36 0.86 -0.47 -4.78
N TYR A 37 1.76 0.09 -5.59
CA TYR A 37 1.40 1.10 -6.59
C TYR A 37 0.39 0.56 -7.60
N GLY A 38 0.61 -0.64 -8.15
CA GLY A 38 -0.33 -1.30 -9.05
C GLY A 38 -1.71 -1.52 -8.42
N ALA A 39 -1.75 -1.86 -7.12
CA ALA A 39 -2.99 -1.98 -6.37
C ALA A 39 -3.70 -0.64 -6.14
N SER A 40 -2.94 0.39 -5.77
CA SER A 40 -3.50 1.72 -5.59
C SER A 40 -4.06 2.29 -6.89
N ASN A 41 -3.36 2.09 -8.02
CA ASN A 41 -3.82 2.49 -9.35
C ASN A 41 -5.07 1.72 -9.81
N ALA A 42 -5.25 0.49 -9.32
CA ALA A 42 -6.47 -0.29 -9.56
C ALA A 42 -7.67 0.17 -8.69
N GLY A 43 -7.49 1.17 -7.82
CA GLY A 43 -8.53 1.68 -6.93
C GLY A 43 -8.58 1.03 -5.54
N VAL A 44 -7.60 0.21 -5.19
CA VAL A 44 -7.49 -0.36 -3.83
C VAL A 44 -7.05 0.73 -2.86
N LYS A 45 -7.77 0.89 -1.75
CA LYS A 45 -7.40 1.84 -0.71
C LYS A 45 -6.30 1.26 0.17
N ILE A 46 -5.08 1.79 0.08
CA ILE A 46 -3.94 1.24 0.82
C ILE A 46 -3.62 2.12 2.04
N ASN A 47 -3.68 1.53 3.23
CA ASN A 47 -3.24 2.15 4.48
C ASN A 47 -1.94 1.51 4.94
N MET A 48 -0.91 2.32 5.16
CA MET A 48 0.37 1.83 5.65
C MET A 48 0.78 2.52 6.95
N ILE A 49 1.14 1.71 7.95
CA ILE A 49 1.69 2.18 9.22
C ILE A 49 3.16 1.78 9.24
N ILE A 50 4.03 2.78 9.13
CA ILE A 50 5.49 2.59 9.10
C ILE A 50 6.09 3.27 10.32
N ARG A 51 6.85 2.50 11.10
CA ARG A 51 7.48 2.96 12.35
C ARG A 51 8.95 3.37 12.18
N GLY A 52 9.62 2.92 11.13
CA GLY A 52 11.04 3.15 10.89
C GLY A 52 11.33 3.84 9.55
N MET A 53 12.37 3.36 8.86
CA MET A 53 12.79 3.89 7.57
C MET A 53 11.85 3.43 6.45
N CYS A 54 11.44 4.39 5.63
CA CYS A 54 10.50 4.21 4.54
C CYS A 54 11.16 4.72 3.25
N SER A 55 11.40 3.83 2.29
CA SER A 55 11.86 4.22 0.95
C SER A 55 10.69 4.55 0.02
N LEU A 56 9.46 4.35 0.48
CA LEU A 56 8.26 4.79 -0.22
C LEU A 56 8.12 6.31 -0.06
N VAL A 57 7.90 7.01 -1.17
CA VAL A 57 7.65 8.46 -1.19
C VAL A 57 6.13 8.68 -1.17
N PRO A 58 5.52 9.01 -0.02
CA PRO A 58 4.10 9.34 0.01
C PRO A 58 3.87 10.69 -0.66
N GLY A 59 3.00 10.73 -1.67
CA GLY A 59 2.60 11.97 -2.36
C GLY A 59 2.71 11.95 -3.88
N VAL A 60 3.29 10.92 -4.50
CA VAL A 60 3.46 10.83 -5.97
C VAL A 60 2.39 9.93 -6.60
N GLU A 61 1.12 10.29 -6.41
CA GLU A 61 -0.02 9.67 -7.07
C GLU A 61 -0.46 8.28 -6.57
N ALA A 62 -1.79 8.13 -6.59
CA ALA A 62 -2.61 7.05 -6.05
C ALA A 62 -2.70 7.01 -4.51
N SER A 63 -3.91 6.80 -4.00
CA SER A 63 -4.41 7.00 -2.62
C SER A 63 -3.75 6.14 -1.53
N VAL A 64 -2.42 6.09 -1.48
CA VAL A 64 -1.64 5.44 -0.44
C VAL A 64 -1.58 6.36 0.76
N ILE A 65 -2.42 6.07 1.76
CA ILE A 65 -2.42 6.80 3.03
C ILE A 65 -1.30 6.18 3.88
N THR A 66 -0.17 6.86 3.97
CA THR A 66 0.91 6.49 4.88
C THR A 66 0.77 7.27 6.19
N SER A 67 0.54 6.57 7.29
CA SER A 67 0.64 7.14 8.63
C SER A 67 2.03 6.81 9.15
N LYS A 68 2.96 7.78 9.06
CA LYS A 68 4.27 7.68 9.69
C LYS A 68 4.09 7.97 11.18
N LEU A 69 4.22 6.95 12.02
CA LEU A 69 4.14 7.14 13.46
C LEU A 69 5.51 7.63 13.93
N SER A 70 5.72 8.95 13.96
CA SER A 70 6.86 9.54 14.64
C SER A 70 6.67 9.32 16.13
N ALA A 71 7.42 8.37 16.70
CA ALA A 71 7.56 8.30 18.15
C ALA A 71 8.47 9.46 18.55
N SER A 72 7.86 10.52 19.08
CA SER A 72 8.55 11.57 19.84
C SER A 72 8.81 11.09 21.26
#